data_AF-A0A1N7PI15-F1
#
_entry.id   AF-A0A1N7PI15-F1
#
_cell.length_a   1.000
_cell.length_b   1.000
_cell.length_c   1.000
_cell.angle_alpha   90.00
_cell.angle_beta   90.00
_cell.angle_gamma   90.00
#
_symmetry.space_group_name_H-M   'P 1'
#
loop_
_entity.id
_entity.type
_entity.pdbx_description
1 polymer ?
#
loop_
_entity_poly.entity_id
_entity_poly.type
_entity_poly.pdbx_seq_one_letter_code
_entity_poly.pdbx_strand_id
1 'polypeptide(L)'
;MPTWPGYETCKIAYSLRTRSAKIAAARARRAADQLDEYWYHLRSQDAALPGMHRLRLGNVGASTQPSAAPEPVSGTAKLSEAVGIYLRLKGKDRPVTFHRGAERSCGYVIDVCGDKDLMAYTKADANRFRDSLMERGLTGSSISRIFGTVRSIINFVASELGVIMTNPFGKVYFDRSAGVKDRNPLPDDALRKVQSECQHLDDDLRWLVKTDASKREPPSAPFLCAPMPWRLRRKRSCALAGCIL
;
A
#
# COMPACT_ATOMS: atom_id res chain seq x y z
N MET A 1 -22.73 0.37 1.22
CA MET A 1 -22.51 -0.52 0.07
C MET A 1 -21.22 -1.28 0.34
N PRO A 2 -21.27 -2.60 0.61
CA PRO A 2 -20.07 -3.38 0.90
C PRO A 2 -19.10 -3.31 -0.29
N THR A 3 -17.81 -3.07 0.00
CA THR A 3 -16.74 -3.09 -0.99
C THR A 3 -16.41 -4.53 -1.36
N TRP A 4 -16.35 -4.82 -2.66
CA TRP A 4 -16.13 -6.15 -3.21
C TRP A 4 -14.72 -6.67 -2.89
N PRO A 5 -14.57 -7.89 -2.34
CA PRO A 5 -13.26 -8.45 -2.04
C PRO A 5 -12.52 -8.76 -3.36
N GLY A 6 -11.39 -8.09 -3.60
CA GLY A 6 -10.48 -8.39 -4.71
C GLY A 6 -10.35 -7.34 -5.82
N TYR A 7 -11.20 -6.30 -5.85
CA TYR A 7 -11.08 -5.21 -6.82
C TYR A 7 -10.83 -3.87 -6.11
N GLU A 8 -9.82 -3.11 -6.56
CA GLU A 8 -9.48 -1.79 -6.01
C GLU A 8 -10.57 -0.73 -6.28
N THR A 9 -11.52 -1.02 -7.17
CA THR A 9 -12.55 -0.07 -7.64
C THR A 9 -13.94 -0.68 -7.65
N CYS A 10 -14.96 0.12 -7.30
CA CYS A 10 -16.36 -0.30 -7.35
C CYS A 10 -16.96 -0.45 -8.77
N LYS A 11 -16.22 -0.06 -9.82
CA LYS A 11 -16.71 -0.10 -11.21
C LYS A 11 -15.59 -0.53 -12.16
N ILE A 12 -15.86 -1.55 -12.97
CA ILE A 12 -14.99 -2.01 -14.05
C ILE A 12 -15.53 -1.45 -15.37
N ALA A 13 -14.70 -0.72 -16.12
CA ALA A 13 -15.06 -0.17 -17.42
C ALA A 13 -13.97 -0.45 -18.44
N TYR A 14 -14.34 -0.98 -19.61
CA TYR A 14 -13.42 -1.25 -20.71
C TYR A 14 -14.14 -1.12 -22.05
N SER A 15 -13.37 -0.97 -23.15
CA SER A 15 -13.93 -0.80 -24.48
C SER A 15 -14.34 -2.14 -25.09
N LEU A 16 -15.57 -2.22 -25.62
CA LEU A 16 -16.12 -3.45 -26.21
C LEU A 16 -15.68 -3.69 -27.67
N ARG A 17 -14.79 -2.84 -28.19
CA ARG A 17 -14.20 -2.89 -29.54
C ARG A 17 -15.23 -3.15 -30.65
N THR A 18 -16.32 -2.39 -30.65
CA THR A 18 -17.36 -2.44 -31.69
C THR A 18 -18.03 -1.08 -31.84
N ARG A 19 -18.47 -0.77 -33.06
CA ARG A 19 -19.25 0.44 -33.39
C ARG A 19 -20.77 0.20 -33.41
N SER A 20 -21.20 -1.06 -33.37
CA SER A 20 -22.63 -1.43 -33.38
C SER A 20 -23.19 -1.51 -31.96
N ALA A 21 -24.22 -0.71 -31.68
CA ALA A 21 -24.88 -0.68 -30.36
C ALA A 21 -25.47 -2.04 -29.95
N LYS A 22 -26.06 -2.78 -30.90
CA LYS A 22 -26.63 -4.12 -30.62
C LYS A 22 -25.56 -5.11 -30.18
N ILE A 23 -24.41 -5.11 -30.85
CA ILE A 23 -23.28 -5.99 -30.54
C ILE A 23 -22.63 -5.58 -29.21
N ALA A 24 -22.50 -4.27 -28.95
CA ALA A 24 -22.01 -3.75 -27.68
C ALA A 24 -22.88 -4.24 -26.51
N ALA A 25 -24.21 -4.12 -26.63
CA ALA A 25 -25.13 -4.56 -25.60
C ALA A 25 -25.03 -6.08 -25.34
N ALA A 26 -24.89 -6.89 -26.39
CA ALA A 26 -24.73 -8.35 -26.25
C ALA A 26 -23.40 -8.71 -25.57
N ARG A 27 -22.28 -8.04 -25.92
CA ARG A 27 -20.98 -8.26 -25.28
C ARG A 27 -20.96 -7.80 -23.83
N ALA A 28 -21.59 -6.66 -23.53
CA ALA A 28 -21.72 -6.15 -22.17
C ALA A 28 -22.47 -7.13 -21.26
N ARG A 29 -23.59 -7.69 -21.75
CA ARG A 29 -24.35 -8.72 -21.02
C ARG A 29 -23.50 -9.97 -20.76
N ARG A 30 -22.87 -10.52 -21.79
CA ARG A 30 -21.98 -11.69 -21.63
C ARG A 30 -20.87 -11.46 -20.60
N ALA A 31 -20.29 -10.26 -20.56
CA ALA A 31 -19.27 -9.92 -19.57
C ALA A 31 -19.84 -9.77 -18.16
N ALA A 32 -21.06 -9.27 -18.01
CA ALA A 32 -21.76 -9.24 -16.73
C ALA A 32 -22.06 -10.66 -16.24
N ASP A 33 -22.56 -11.54 -17.12
CA ASP A 33 -22.85 -12.93 -16.80
C ASP A 33 -21.57 -13.68 -16.35
N GLN A 34 -20.44 -13.46 -17.01
CA GLN A 34 -19.14 -14.03 -16.62
C GLN A 34 -18.68 -13.56 -15.23
N LEU A 35 -18.91 -12.28 -14.92
CA LEU A 35 -18.61 -11.77 -13.58
C LEU A 35 -19.55 -12.44 -12.56
N ASP A 36 -20.85 -12.52 -12.84
CA ASP A 36 -21.82 -13.14 -11.94
C ASP A 36 -21.51 -14.62 -11.68
N GLU A 37 -21.08 -15.38 -12.68
CA GLU A 37 -20.61 -16.76 -12.53
C GLU A 37 -19.37 -16.86 -11.65
N TYR A 38 -18.36 -16.01 -11.90
CA TYR A 38 -17.15 -15.97 -11.08
C TYR A 38 -17.47 -15.65 -9.61
N TRP A 39 -18.34 -14.67 -9.38
CA TRP A 39 -18.79 -14.30 -8.04
C TRP A 39 -19.64 -15.39 -7.39
N TYR A 40 -20.48 -16.08 -8.17
CA TYR A 40 -21.23 -17.23 -7.69
C TYR A 40 -20.28 -18.32 -7.21
N HIS A 41 -19.27 -18.67 -8.00
CA HIS A 41 -18.28 -19.66 -7.62
C HIS A 41 -17.51 -19.28 -6.35
N LEU A 42 -17.06 -18.03 -6.22
CA LEU A 42 -16.37 -17.56 -5.02
C LEU A 42 -17.28 -17.66 -3.77
N ARG A 43 -18.55 -17.26 -3.89
CA ARG A 43 -19.53 -17.40 -2.81
C ARG A 43 -19.85 -18.86 -2.48
N SER A 44 -19.92 -19.72 -3.48
CA SER A 44 -20.15 -21.15 -3.30
C SER A 44 -18.96 -21.86 -2.64
N GLN A 45 -17.74 -21.34 -2.77
CA GLN A 45 -16.57 -21.82 -2.06
C GLN A 45 -16.54 -21.38 -0.59
N ASP A 46 -16.98 -20.14 -0.30
CA ASP A 46 -17.00 -19.60 1.07
C ASP A 46 -18.28 -19.94 1.86
N ALA A 47 -19.37 -20.31 1.19
CA ALA A 47 -20.63 -20.66 1.85
C ALA A 47 -20.58 -22.09 2.39
N ALA A 48 -20.69 -22.24 3.71
CA ALA A 48 -21.00 -23.53 4.32
C ALA A 48 -22.28 -24.11 3.71
N LEU A 49 -22.23 -25.35 3.21
CA LEU A 49 -23.39 -26.00 2.59
C LEU A 49 -24.58 -25.99 3.58
N PRO A 50 -25.77 -25.52 3.19
CA PRO A 50 -26.93 -25.57 4.06
C PRO A 50 -27.21 -27.03 4.44
N GLY A 51 -27.20 -27.33 5.74
CA GLY A 51 -27.35 -28.69 6.24
C GLY A 51 -26.07 -29.50 6.42
N MET A 52 -24.87 -28.87 6.42
CA MET A 52 -23.59 -29.56 6.72
C MET A 52 -23.65 -30.43 7.98
N HIS A 53 -24.35 -29.98 9.03
CA HIS A 53 -24.49 -30.75 10.28
C HIS A 53 -25.28 -32.07 10.13
N ARG A 54 -25.97 -32.29 9.00
CA ARG A 54 -26.75 -33.49 8.69
C ARG A 54 -26.02 -34.44 7.73
N LEU A 55 -24.88 -34.03 7.18
CA LEU A 55 -24.03 -34.91 6.38
C LEU A 55 -23.30 -35.85 7.35
N ARG A 56 -23.67 -37.13 7.34
CA ARG A 56 -22.82 -38.18 7.90
C ARG A 56 -21.59 -38.27 7.01
N LEU A 57 -20.55 -37.50 7.29
CA LEU A 57 -19.23 -37.75 6.71
C LEU A 57 -18.77 -39.12 7.24
N GLY A 58 -19.04 -40.17 6.45
CA GLY A 58 -18.29 -41.41 6.55
C GLY A 58 -16.83 -41.07 6.38
N ASN A 59 -16.04 -41.43 7.37
CA ASN A 59 -14.61 -41.22 7.49
C ASN A 59 -13.86 -41.68 6.21
N VAL A 60 -13.72 -40.77 5.24
CA VAL A 60 -12.83 -40.89 4.09
C VAL A 60 -12.12 -39.55 3.96
N GLY A 61 -10.82 -39.56 4.22
CA GLY A 61 -9.99 -38.37 4.26
C GLY A 61 -10.00 -37.61 2.94
N ALA A 62 -10.35 -36.33 3.01
CA ALA A 62 -9.84 -35.29 2.14
C ALA A 62 -10.02 -33.95 2.87
N SER A 63 -8.90 -33.28 3.08
CA SER A 63 -8.76 -31.92 3.61
C SER A 63 -9.77 -30.94 3.02
N THR A 64 -10.43 -30.15 3.87
CA THR A 64 -10.38 -28.66 3.91
C THR A 64 -11.42 -28.19 4.95
N GLN A 65 -10.95 -27.80 6.13
CA GLN A 65 -11.73 -27.06 7.13
C GLN A 65 -11.00 -25.74 7.40
N PRO A 66 -11.66 -24.57 7.28
CA PRO A 66 -11.17 -23.31 7.81
C PRO A 66 -11.63 -23.11 9.26
N SER A 67 -10.70 -22.61 10.10
CA SER A 67 -10.92 -21.99 11.40
C SER A 67 -11.35 -22.90 12.57
N ALA A 68 -10.35 -23.45 13.26
CA ALA A 68 -10.40 -23.65 14.71
C ALA A 68 -9.19 -22.92 15.33
N ALA A 69 -9.36 -22.43 16.55
CA ALA A 69 -8.40 -21.64 17.32
C ALA A 69 -6.95 -22.15 17.21
N PRO A 70 -5.93 -21.27 17.25
CA PRO A 70 -4.55 -21.70 17.25
C PRO A 70 -4.22 -22.35 18.60
N GLU A 71 -4.47 -23.66 18.69
CA GLU A 71 -3.63 -24.54 19.50
C GLU A 71 -2.17 -24.28 19.09
N PRO A 72 -1.23 -24.14 20.05
CA PRO A 72 0.14 -23.77 19.76
C PRO A 72 0.83 -24.93 19.04
N VAL A 73 0.72 -24.93 17.71
CA VAL A 73 1.57 -25.75 16.85
C VAL A 73 3.00 -25.26 17.08
N SER A 74 3.73 -26.00 17.91
CA SER A 74 5.18 -25.87 18.01
C SER A 74 5.76 -26.14 16.63
N GLY A 75 6.15 -25.07 15.94
CA GLY A 75 6.74 -25.17 14.61
C GLY A 75 6.60 -23.87 13.84
N THR A 76 7.51 -22.94 14.14
CA THR A 76 7.93 -21.77 13.33
C THR A 76 7.08 -21.41 12.10
N ALA A 77 6.51 -20.21 12.09
CA ALA A 77 5.81 -19.67 10.91
C ALA A 77 6.77 -19.39 9.73
N LYS A 78 6.22 -19.37 8.51
CA LYS A 78 6.91 -18.88 7.31
C LYS A 78 7.02 -17.35 7.31
N LEU A 79 7.92 -16.80 6.49
CA LEU A 79 8.05 -15.35 6.38
C LEU A 79 6.77 -14.69 5.83
N SER A 80 6.11 -15.31 4.85
CA SER A 80 4.82 -14.85 4.32
C SER A 80 3.73 -14.78 5.41
N GLU A 81 3.62 -15.82 6.21
CA GLU A 81 2.69 -15.90 7.34
C GLU A 81 3.03 -14.88 8.44
N ALA A 82 4.32 -14.71 8.73
CA ALA A 82 4.82 -13.73 9.69
C ALA A 82 4.40 -12.29 9.29
N VAL A 83 4.45 -11.96 8.00
CA VAL A 83 3.95 -10.66 7.51
C VAL A 83 2.45 -10.53 7.76
N GLY A 84 1.67 -11.57 7.51
CA GLY A 84 0.22 -11.59 7.79
C GLY A 84 -0.08 -11.35 9.28
N ILE A 85 0.61 -12.05 10.17
CA ILE A 85 0.49 -11.87 11.63
C ILE A 85 0.86 -10.44 12.03
N TYR A 86 1.97 -9.92 11.52
CA TYR A 86 2.45 -8.57 11.79
C TYR A 86 1.45 -7.50 11.36
N LEU A 87 0.89 -7.60 10.15
CA LEU A 87 -0.07 -6.64 9.63
C LEU A 87 -1.42 -6.73 10.36
N ARG A 88 -1.86 -7.93 10.73
CA ARG A 88 -3.09 -8.13 11.49
C ARG A 88 -3.00 -7.48 12.88
N LEU A 89 -1.88 -7.66 13.58
CA LEU A 89 -1.72 -7.17 14.95
C LEU A 89 -1.28 -5.70 15.00
N LYS A 90 -0.26 -5.32 14.21
CA LYS A 90 0.36 -3.98 14.26
C LYS A 90 -0.18 -3.01 13.20
N GLY A 91 -0.84 -3.53 12.17
CA GLY A 91 -1.35 -2.75 11.04
C GLY A 91 -2.78 -2.25 11.16
N LYS A 92 -3.54 -2.62 12.21
CA LYS A 92 -4.97 -2.29 12.36
C LYS A 92 -5.26 -0.78 12.30
N ASP A 93 -4.38 0.04 12.89
CA ASP A 93 -4.53 1.50 12.94
C ASP A 93 -3.55 2.24 12.02
N ARG A 94 -2.92 1.53 11.07
CA ARG A 94 -1.86 2.08 10.22
C ARG A 94 -2.35 2.32 8.79
N PRO A 95 -1.83 3.36 8.12
CA PRO A 95 -2.23 3.68 6.75
C PRO A 95 -1.78 2.58 5.77
N VAL A 96 -2.43 2.51 4.60
CA VAL A 96 -2.12 1.54 3.53
C VAL A 96 -0.65 1.58 3.10
N THR A 97 0.02 2.74 3.23
CA THR A 97 1.45 2.89 2.94
C THR A 97 2.34 2.05 3.87
N PHE A 98 1.91 1.82 5.11
CA PHE A 98 2.59 0.95 6.07
C PHE A 98 2.49 -0.52 5.64
N HIS A 99 1.28 -0.97 5.29
CA HIS A 99 1.03 -2.33 4.79
C HIS A 99 1.89 -2.64 3.55
N ARG A 100 1.81 -1.77 2.53
CA ARG A 100 2.63 -1.87 1.32
C ARG A 100 4.13 -1.82 1.61
N GLY A 101 4.56 -1.10 2.65
CA GLY A 101 5.95 -1.02 3.07
C GLY A 101 6.49 -2.35 3.61
N ALA A 102 5.70 -3.01 4.47
CA ALA A 102 6.02 -4.31 5.04
C ALA A 102 6.03 -5.40 3.96
N GLU A 103 4.95 -5.49 3.16
CA GLU A 103 4.82 -6.44 2.06
C GLU A 103 5.95 -6.32 1.05
N ARG A 104 6.28 -5.10 0.61
CA ARG A 104 7.39 -4.89 -0.33
C ARG A 104 8.73 -5.32 0.27
N SER A 105 9.00 -4.97 1.52
CA SER A 105 10.29 -5.26 2.16
C SER A 105 10.50 -6.76 2.35
N CYS A 106 9.48 -7.48 2.81
CA CYS A 106 9.52 -8.93 2.95
C CYS A 106 9.41 -9.65 1.59
N GLY A 107 8.69 -9.08 0.63
CA GLY A 107 8.62 -9.58 -0.75
C GLY A 107 10.01 -9.69 -1.38
N TYR A 108 10.86 -8.66 -1.22
CA TYR A 108 12.23 -8.75 -1.73
C TYR A 108 13.05 -9.88 -1.08
N VAL A 109 12.79 -10.23 0.18
CA VAL A 109 13.47 -11.36 0.84
C VAL A 109 12.96 -12.68 0.27
N ILE A 110 11.65 -12.81 0.06
CA ILE A 110 11.03 -14.00 -0.52
C ILE A 110 11.51 -14.22 -1.95
N ASP A 111 11.61 -13.15 -2.76
CA ASP A 111 12.08 -13.21 -4.14
C ASP A 111 13.52 -13.76 -4.25
N VAL A 112 14.39 -13.42 -3.28
CA VAL A 112 15.83 -13.73 -3.34
C VAL A 112 16.18 -15.01 -2.60
N CYS A 113 15.58 -15.23 -1.43
CA CYS A 113 15.92 -16.32 -0.52
C CYS A 113 14.85 -17.41 -0.44
N GLY A 114 13.67 -17.19 -1.03
CA GLY A 114 12.50 -18.04 -0.91
C GLY A 114 11.69 -17.79 0.36
N ASP A 115 10.46 -18.32 0.36
CA ASP A 115 9.61 -18.34 1.55
C ASP A 115 9.98 -19.52 2.44
N LYS A 116 10.80 -19.23 3.45
CA LYS A 116 11.33 -20.20 4.43
C LYS A 116 10.72 -19.93 5.80
N ASP A 117 10.80 -20.93 6.67
CA ASP A 117 10.48 -20.75 8.08
C ASP A 117 11.42 -19.75 8.74
N LEU A 118 10.93 -19.01 9.74
CA LEU A 118 11.71 -17.96 10.41
C LEU A 118 13.09 -18.48 10.91
N MET A 119 13.15 -19.73 11.38
CA MET A 119 14.39 -20.36 11.85
C MET A 119 15.31 -20.89 10.76
N ALA A 120 14.79 -21.13 9.56
CA ALA A 120 15.57 -21.68 8.45
C ALA A 120 16.42 -20.60 7.74
N TYR A 121 16.22 -19.31 8.06
CA TYR A 121 17.05 -18.23 7.53
C TYR A 121 18.44 -18.25 8.15
N THR A 122 19.45 -18.28 7.28
CA THR A 122 20.85 -18.26 7.69
C THR A 122 21.47 -16.87 7.47
N LYS A 123 22.66 -16.65 8.05
CA LYS A 123 23.42 -15.42 7.77
C LYS A 123 23.87 -15.34 6.30
N ALA A 124 24.04 -16.48 5.62
CA ALA A 124 24.33 -16.51 4.20
C ALA A 124 23.16 -15.96 3.37
N ASP A 125 21.92 -16.28 3.74
CA ASP A 125 20.72 -15.71 3.11
C ASP A 125 20.66 -14.19 3.29
N ALA A 126 21.01 -13.69 4.48
CA ALA A 126 21.03 -12.26 4.75
C ALA A 126 22.10 -11.51 3.92
N ASN A 127 23.25 -12.14 3.66
CA ASN A 127 24.29 -11.61 2.78
C ASN A 127 23.84 -11.64 1.31
N ARG A 128 23.25 -12.74 0.83
CA ARG A 128 22.68 -12.82 -0.53
C ARG A 128 21.62 -11.75 -0.76
N PHE A 129 20.75 -11.55 0.22
CA PHE A 129 19.75 -10.49 0.18
C PHE A 129 20.39 -9.10 0.06
N ARG A 130 21.40 -8.80 0.87
CA ARG A 130 22.17 -7.54 0.75
C ARG A 130 22.74 -7.35 -0.65
N ASP A 131 23.40 -8.37 -1.17
CA ASP A 131 24.10 -8.30 -2.46
C ASP A 131 23.09 -8.07 -3.60
N SER A 132 21.92 -8.72 -3.56
CA SER A 132 20.84 -8.50 -4.52
C SER A 132 20.29 -7.06 -4.49
N LEU A 133 20.23 -6.42 -3.32
CA LEU A 133 19.76 -5.03 -3.22
C LEU A 133 20.81 -4.05 -3.75
N MET A 134 22.10 -4.37 -3.60
CA MET A 134 23.20 -3.59 -4.16
C MET A 134 23.25 -3.73 -5.69
N GLU A 135 23.06 -4.93 -6.23
CA GLU A 135 22.97 -5.19 -7.67
C GLU A 135 21.80 -4.43 -8.32
N ARG A 136 20.67 -4.31 -7.60
CA ARG A 136 19.51 -3.48 -8.00
C ARG A 136 19.79 -1.97 -7.95
N GLY A 137 20.95 -1.53 -7.47
CA GLY A 137 21.33 -0.12 -7.41
C GLY A 137 20.61 0.70 -6.34
N LEU A 138 20.09 0.06 -5.28
CA LEU A 138 19.45 0.78 -4.17
C LEU A 138 20.47 1.55 -3.34
N THR A 139 20.10 2.75 -2.89
CA THR A 139 20.95 3.54 -1.98
C THR A 139 21.08 2.89 -0.61
N GLY A 140 22.22 3.09 0.07
CA GLY A 140 22.48 2.54 1.40
C GLY A 140 21.42 2.92 2.45
N SER A 141 20.84 4.11 2.32
CA SER A 141 19.69 4.54 3.14
C SER A 141 18.42 3.73 2.87
N SER A 142 18.16 3.37 1.61
CA SER A 142 17.01 2.53 1.24
C SER A 142 17.21 1.10 1.75
N ILE A 143 18.41 0.54 1.58
CA ILE A 143 18.79 -0.77 2.11
C ILE A 143 18.61 -0.80 3.63
N SER A 144 19.08 0.23 4.35
CA SER A 144 18.90 0.36 5.81
C SER A 144 17.43 0.28 6.24
N ARG A 145 16.53 0.95 5.51
CA ARG A 145 15.09 0.94 5.80
C ARG A 145 14.47 -0.43 5.57
N ILE A 146 14.82 -1.09 4.47
CA ILE A 146 14.31 -2.43 4.14
C ILE A 146 14.76 -3.44 5.21
N PHE A 147 16.05 -3.47 5.55
CA PHE A 147 16.57 -4.34 6.62
C PHE A 147 15.95 -4.03 7.98
N GLY A 148 15.70 -2.75 8.29
CA GLY A 148 15.01 -2.33 9.51
C GLY A 148 13.59 -2.88 9.61
N THR A 149 12.83 -2.82 8.51
CA THR A 149 11.46 -3.36 8.44
C THR A 149 11.46 -4.88 8.59
N VAL A 150 12.26 -5.60 7.81
CA VAL A 150 12.35 -7.07 7.87
C VAL A 150 12.73 -7.54 9.27
N ARG A 151 13.74 -6.90 9.88
CA ARG A 151 14.16 -7.21 11.26
C ARG A 151 13.03 -7.03 12.26
N SER A 152 12.30 -5.92 12.14
CA SER A 152 11.20 -5.60 13.05
C SER A 152 10.06 -6.60 12.96
N ILE A 153 9.76 -7.09 11.75
CA ILE A 153 8.72 -8.09 11.51
C ILE A 153 9.13 -9.43 12.10
N ILE A 154 10.32 -9.93 11.76
CA ILE A 154 10.82 -11.22 12.25
C ILE A 154 10.91 -11.24 13.77
N ASN A 155 11.46 -10.18 14.38
CA ASN A 155 11.57 -10.11 15.84
C ASN A 155 10.20 -10.07 16.52
N PHE A 156 9.25 -9.30 15.96
CA PHE A 156 7.90 -9.21 16.52
C PHE A 156 7.19 -10.56 16.49
N VAL A 157 7.22 -11.24 15.34
CA VAL A 157 6.56 -12.55 15.20
C VAL A 157 7.27 -13.63 16.00
N ALA A 158 8.60 -13.60 16.09
CA ALA A 158 9.34 -14.51 16.95
C ALA A 158 8.92 -14.35 18.43
N SER A 159 8.76 -13.11 18.91
CA SER A 159 8.25 -12.85 20.26
C SER A 159 6.80 -13.31 20.44
N GLU A 160 5.94 -13.11 19.44
CA GLU A 160 4.54 -13.55 19.48
C GLU A 160 4.40 -15.07 19.54
N LEU A 161 5.26 -15.79 18.81
CA LEU A 161 5.28 -17.27 18.81
C LEU A 161 6.05 -17.86 20.00
N GLY A 162 6.58 -17.04 20.91
CA GLY A 162 7.38 -17.50 22.05
C GLY A 162 8.73 -18.10 21.65
N VAL A 163 9.22 -17.78 20.45
CA VAL A 163 10.42 -18.36 19.85
C VAL A 163 11.63 -17.48 20.12
N ILE A 164 12.60 -17.99 20.89
CA ILE A 164 13.88 -17.30 21.13
C ILE A 164 14.81 -17.57 19.95
N MET A 165 15.04 -16.55 19.11
CA MET A 165 15.93 -16.64 17.97
C MET A 165 16.86 -15.43 17.85
N THR A 166 18.07 -15.67 17.34
CA THR A 166 18.95 -14.58 16.89
C THR A 166 18.65 -14.26 15.44
N ASN A 167 18.15 -13.05 15.17
CA ASN A 167 17.77 -12.67 13.82
C ASN A 167 18.98 -12.57 12.87
N PRO A 168 19.03 -13.36 11.77
CA PRO A 168 20.14 -13.36 10.81
C PRO A 168 20.29 -12.03 10.05
N PHE A 169 19.22 -11.26 9.91
CA PHE A 169 19.20 -9.93 9.27
C PHE A 169 19.60 -8.78 10.24
N GLY A 170 19.97 -9.11 11.48
CA GLY A 170 20.36 -8.16 12.52
C GLY A 170 21.68 -7.44 12.25
N LYS A 171 22.72 -8.19 11.89
CA LYS A 171 24.12 -7.72 11.85
C LYS A 171 24.75 -7.92 10.47
N VAL A 172 24.09 -7.40 9.43
CA VAL A 172 24.62 -7.42 8.06
C VAL A 172 25.37 -6.11 7.81
N TYR A 173 26.60 -6.22 7.31
CA TYR A 173 27.45 -5.07 7.00
C TYR A 173 27.20 -4.57 5.58
N PHE A 174 26.94 -3.27 5.43
CA PHE A 174 26.83 -2.55 4.17
C PHE A 174 27.07 -1.05 4.42
N ASP A 175 27.50 -0.32 3.39
CA ASP A 175 27.66 1.14 3.48
C ASP A 175 26.29 1.84 3.47
N ARG A 176 25.98 2.57 4.54
CA ARG A 176 24.70 3.30 4.69
C ARG A 176 24.67 4.61 3.92
N SER A 177 25.83 5.19 3.64
CA SER A 177 26.04 6.43 2.90
C SER A 177 26.19 6.21 1.38
N ALA A 178 26.42 4.98 0.94
CA ALA A 178 26.56 4.66 -0.48
C ALA A 178 25.36 5.16 -1.31
N GLY A 179 25.64 6.01 -2.29
CA GLY A 179 24.65 6.55 -3.22
C GLY A 179 23.70 7.60 -2.64
N VAL A 180 23.89 8.03 -1.39
CA VAL A 180 23.13 9.14 -0.81
C VAL A 180 23.70 10.45 -1.33
N LYS A 181 22.95 11.14 -2.19
CA LYS A 181 23.24 12.52 -2.57
C LYS A 181 22.55 13.44 -1.57
N ASP A 182 23.32 14.34 -0.97
CA ASP A 182 22.74 15.39 -0.14
C ASP A 182 21.84 16.30 -1.00
N ARG A 183 20.67 16.60 -0.44
CA ARG A 183 19.72 17.52 -1.07
C ARG A 183 20.16 18.94 -0.75
N ASN A 184 20.82 19.58 -1.70
CA ASN A 184 21.13 21.01 -1.56
C ASN A 184 19.83 21.82 -1.66
N PRO A 185 19.71 22.92 -0.87
CA PRO A 185 18.61 23.85 -1.04
C PRO A 185 18.63 24.43 -2.47
N LEU A 186 17.45 24.74 -3.01
CA LEU A 186 17.38 25.47 -4.28
C LEU A 186 18.03 26.85 -4.11
N PRO A 187 18.86 27.30 -5.07
CA PRO A 187 19.43 28.64 -5.03
C PRO A 187 18.33 29.69 -5.18
N ASP A 188 18.50 30.83 -4.50
CA ASP A 188 17.49 31.88 -4.42
C ASP A 188 17.08 32.43 -5.79
N ASP A 189 18.01 32.47 -6.75
CA ASP A 189 17.72 32.95 -8.11
C ASP A 189 16.81 32.00 -8.88
N ALA A 190 16.95 30.68 -8.68
CA ALA A 190 16.04 29.70 -9.25
C ALA A 190 14.66 29.79 -8.58
N LEU A 191 14.65 30.03 -7.26
CA LEU A 191 13.41 30.23 -6.51
C LEU A 191 12.63 31.46 -7.00
N ARG A 192 13.32 32.60 -7.21
CA ARG A 192 12.74 33.84 -7.74
C ARG A 192 12.15 33.66 -9.15
N LYS A 193 12.83 32.91 -10.03
CA LYS A 193 12.32 32.58 -11.37
C LYS A 193 11.06 31.71 -11.31
N VAL A 194 11.05 30.69 -10.45
CA VAL A 194 9.84 29.86 -10.26
C VAL A 194 8.70 30.71 -9.72
N GLN A 195 8.96 31.62 -8.78
CA GLN A 195 7.96 32.53 -8.23
C GLN A 195 7.39 33.52 -9.26
N SER A 196 8.19 34.03 -10.20
CA SER A 196 7.70 34.93 -11.26
C SER A 196 6.80 34.19 -12.24
N GLU A 197 7.16 32.97 -12.64
CA GLU A 197 6.33 32.13 -13.51
C GLU A 197 5.01 31.71 -12.84
N CYS A 198 5.05 31.38 -11.54
CA CYS A 198 3.85 31.09 -10.77
C CYS A 198 2.89 32.28 -10.70
N GLN A 199 3.41 33.51 -10.69
CA GLN A 199 2.60 34.73 -10.70
C GLN A 199 2.03 35.04 -12.09
N HIS A 200 2.79 34.76 -13.14
CA HIS A 200 2.33 34.99 -14.51
C HIS A 200 1.14 34.10 -14.87
N LEU A 201 1.12 32.86 -14.38
CA LEU A 201 0.08 31.87 -14.67
C LEU A 201 -1.15 31.93 -13.75
N ASP A 202 -1.05 32.63 -12.62
CA ASP A 202 -2.15 33.01 -11.71
C ASP A 202 -3.14 31.88 -11.32
N ASP A 203 -2.61 30.79 -10.75
CA ASP A 203 -3.38 29.58 -10.40
C ASP A 203 -3.36 29.35 -8.87
N ASP A 204 -4.51 29.06 -8.24
CA ASP A 204 -4.66 29.00 -6.77
C ASP A 204 -3.64 28.07 -6.08
N LEU A 205 -3.31 26.93 -6.68
CA LEU A 205 -2.33 25.97 -6.16
C LEU A 205 -0.88 26.49 -6.25
N ARG A 206 -0.58 27.34 -7.24
CA ARG A 206 0.77 27.89 -7.49
C ARG A 206 1.07 29.11 -6.63
N TRP A 207 0.04 29.81 -6.16
CA TRP A 207 0.19 30.85 -5.15
C TRP A 207 0.75 30.31 -3.82
N LEU A 208 0.45 29.05 -3.47
CA LEU A 208 1.03 28.39 -2.29
C LEU A 208 2.56 28.29 -2.35
N VAL A 209 3.10 27.98 -3.54
CA VAL A 209 4.55 27.89 -3.78
C VAL A 209 5.24 29.25 -3.60
N LYS A 210 4.54 30.35 -3.91
CA LYS A 210 5.04 31.72 -3.70
C LYS A 210 5.13 32.06 -2.20
N THR A 211 4.10 31.74 -1.42
CA THR A 211 4.01 32.14 -0.01
C THR A 211 4.90 31.33 0.93
N ASP A 212 5.08 30.03 0.67
CA ASP A 212 5.92 29.18 1.54
C ASP A 212 7.42 29.38 1.31
N ALA A 213 7.79 29.89 0.15
CA ALA A 213 9.17 30.20 -0.20
C ALA A 213 9.66 31.54 0.41
N SER A 214 8.78 32.52 0.66
CA SER A 214 9.18 33.85 1.18
C SER A 214 9.47 33.88 2.68
N LYS A 215 9.09 32.84 3.45
CA LYS A 215 9.34 32.75 4.90
C LYS A 215 10.80 32.45 5.27
N ARG A 216 11.71 32.40 4.29
CA ARG A 216 13.15 32.11 4.50
C ARG A 216 14.03 33.35 4.59
N GLU A 217 13.48 34.55 4.35
CA GLU A 217 14.22 35.80 4.54
C GLU A 217 14.19 36.21 6.04
N PRO A 218 15.33 36.65 6.62
CA PRO A 218 15.34 37.23 7.96
C PRO A 218 14.50 38.52 7.98
N PRO A 219 13.81 38.84 9.09
CA PRO A 219 12.86 39.95 9.15
C PRO A 219 13.61 41.29 9.17
N SER A 220 13.90 41.85 8.00
CA SER A 220 14.42 43.21 7.85
C SER A 220 13.63 44.00 6.81
N ALA A 221 12.31 44.10 6.98
CA ALA A 221 11.52 45.24 6.49
C ALA A 221 10.07 45.13 7.03
N PRO A 222 9.43 46.25 7.42
CA PRO A 222 8.07 46.24 7.92
C PRO A 222 7.10 45.79 6.82
N PHE A 223 6.26 44.81 7.16
CA PHE A 223 5.12 44.37 6.36
C PHE A 223 4.18 45.55 6.11
N LEU A 224 4.36 46.24 4.99
CA LEU A 224 3.32 47.10 4.43
C LEU A 224 2.22 46.19 3.90
N CYS A 225 1.13 46.16 4.65
CA CYS A 225 -0.13 45.51 4.34
C CYS A 225 -0.69 46.11 3.04
N ALA A 226 -0.42 45.48 1.90
CA ALA A 226 -1.16 45.74 0.67
C ALA A 226 -2.48 44.92 0.73
N PRO A 227 -3.66 45.53 0.55
CA PRO A 227 -4.93 44.82 0.65
C PRO A 227 -5.08 43.83 -0.52
N MET A 228 -5.07 42.54 -0.23
CA MET A 228 -5.43 41.50 -1.21
C MET A 228 -6.94 41.51 -1.48
N PRO A 229 -7.39 41.53 -2.74
CA PRO A 229 -8.79 41.37 -3.09
C PRO A 229 -9.17 39.89 -3.08
N TRP A 230 -9.51 39.34 -1.92
CA TRP A 230 -10.16 38.03 -1.82
C TRP A 230 -11.61 38.14 -2.32
N ARG A 231 -11.84 38.10 -3.64
CA ARG A 231 -13.18 37.91 -4.21
C ARG A 231 -13.57 36.44 -4.10
N LEU A 232 -14.11 36.10 -2.94
CA LEU A 232 -14.90 34.91 -2.70
C LEU A 232 -16.15 34.94 -3.59
N ARG A 233 -16.09 34.39 -4.81
CA ARG A 233 -17.27 34.28 -5.69
C ARG A 233 -18.18 33.15 -5.20
N ARG A 234 -18.90 33.41 -4.10
CA ARG A 234 -20.09 32.63 -3.70
C ARG A 234 -21.15 32.76 -4.79
N LYS A 235 -21.30 31.75 -5.65
CA LYS A 235 -22.56 31.55 -6.37
C LYS A 235 -23.58 30.96 -5.38
N ARG A 236 -24.34 31.84 -4.73
CA ARG A 236 -25.70 31.52 -4.27
C ARG A 236 -26.63 31.74 -5.46
N SER A 237 -27.26 30.68 -5.95
CA SER A 237 -28.54 30.80 -6.65
C SER A 237 -29.61 30.29 -5.71
N CYS A 238 -30.46 31.22 -5.26
CA CYS A 238 -31.70 30.93 -4.55
C CYS A 238 -32.66 30.13 -5.43
N ALA A 239 -33.34 29.20 -4.77
CA ALA A 239 -34.75 28.83 -4.88
C ALA A 239 -35.53 29.23 -6.15
N LEU A 240 -36.09 28.22 -6.80
CA LEU A 240 -37.44 28.27 -7.34
C LEU A 240 -38.17 27.00 -6.90
N ALA A 241 -39.16 27.20 -6.03
CA ALA A 241 -40.20 26.24 -5.72
C ALA A 241 -41.08 26.01 -6.96
N GLY A 242 -41.58 24.80 -7.11
CA GLY A 242 -42.56 24.44 -8.13
C GLY A 242 -42.98 22.98 -8.00
N CYS A 243 -43.97 22.72 -7.16
CA CYS A 243 -44.84 21.55 -7.28
C CYS A 243 -45.44 21.49 -8.69
N ILE A 244 -45.55 20.30 -9.27
CA ILE A 244 -46.72 19.82 -10.01
C ILE A 244 -46.66 18.28 -10.00
N LEU A 245 -47.86 17.71 -9.78
CA LEU A 245 -48.32 16.31 -9.71
C LEU A 245 -47.46 15.20 -10.31
#